data_AF-A0A2T7EMX2-F1
#
_entry.id   AF-A0A2T7EMX2-F1
#
_cell.length_a   1.000
_cell.length_b   1.000
_cell.length_c   1.000
_cell.angle_alpha   90.00
_cell.angle_beta   90.00
_cell.angle_gamma   90.00
#
_symmetry.space_group_name_H-M   'P 1'
#
loop_
_entity.id
_entity.type
_entity.pdbx_description
1 polymer ?
#
loop_
_entity_poly.entity_id
_entity_poly.type
_entity_poly.pdbx_seq_one_letter_code
_entity_poly.pdbx_strand_id
1 'polypeptide(L)'
;MAFAAAAASTATALASGRLSAASSARPRRASSRPSFSLSASPRAVAARRRAAPAVRAAVSVRAEAKKSVLVVNTNSGGHAVIGFYFAKELLAAGHAVTVLTVGDEGSDKMKKPPFSRFSELTSAGGKTVWGDPADVAAAVGGASFDVVLDNNGKDLDAVKPVVDWAKSSGVGQFLFISSAGIYKPTEEPPHVEGDAVKESAGHVGVEKYIAEQFGSWASFRPQYMIGSGNNKDCEEWFFDRIVRGRPVPIPGNGMQLTNIAHVRDLSSMLALAVESPGAAAGRIFNCVSDRAVTLDGMARLCAAAAGAAVEIVHYDPAAAGVDAKKAFPFRNMHFYAEPRAAKEVLGWASTTNLAEDLKERYAEYAGSGRGDKAMTFDLDDKILAAVGKAPAGVSV
;
A
#
# COMPACT_ATOMS: atom_id res chain seq x y z
N MET A 1 43.73 -23.31 -39.09
CA MET A 1 44.84 -22.94 -40.01
C MET A 1 44.65 -21.48 -40.43
N ALA A 2 45.73 -20.77 -40.78
CA ALA A 2 45.70 -19.40 -41.35
C ALA A 2 45.64 -19.47 -42.89
N PHE A 3 45.61 -18.40 -43.72
CA PHE A 3 45.60 -16.92 -43.54
C PHE A 3 44.33 -16.32 -44.24
N ALA A 4 44.17 -15.07 -44.72
CA ALA A 4 44.97 -13.85 -44.92
C ALA A 4 44.00 -12.65 -45.15
N ALA A 5 44.33 -11.35 -45.02
CA ALA A 5 45.51 -10.67 -44.46
C ALA A 5 45.14 -9.17 -44.13
N ALA A 6 46.13 -8.31 -43.91
CA ALA A 6 46.05 -6.96 -43.34
C ALA A 6 45.98 -5.77 -44.33
N ALA A 7 45.32 -4.67 -43.92
CA ALA A 7 45.60 -3.26 -44.24
C ALA A 7 44.64 -2.35 -43.42
N ALA A 8 44.92 -1.09 -43.06
CA ALA A 8 46.18 -0.37 -42.79
C ALA A 8 45.83 0.84 -41.87
N SER A 9 46.81 1.42 -41.17
CA SER A 9 46.59 2.46 -40.15
C SER A 9 46.72 3.90 -40.68
N THR A 10 45.91 4.83 -40.14
CA THR A 10 46.26 6.25 -39.95
C THR A 10 45.58 6.81 -38.71
N ALA A 11 46.28 7.69 -37.96
CA ALA A 11 45.77 8.29 -36.73
C ALA A 11 46.33 9.71 -36.52
N THR A 12 45.44 10.66 -36.19
CA THR A 12 45.75 12.03 -35.75
C THR A 12 44.59 12.48 -34.84
N ALA A 13 44.70 12.38 -33.51
CA ALA A 13 45.43 13.25 -32.57
C ALA A 13 44.66 14.56 -32.23
N LEU A 14 44.64 14.92 -30.94
CA LEU A 14 43.86 16.03 -30.40
C LEU A 14 44.55 17.40 -30.59
N ALA A 15 43.75 18.47 -30.59
CA ALA A 15 44.20 19.83 -30.31
C ALA A 15 43.26 20.51 -29.31
N SER A 16 43.83 21.19 -28.32
CA SER A 16 43.12 21.94 -27.28
C SER A 16 43.23 23.45 -27.52
N GLY A 17 42.24 24.24 -27.06
CA GLY A 17 42.26 25.70 -27.22
C GLY A 17 41.38 26.41 -26.20
N ARG A 18 42.01 27.14 -25.27
CA ARG A 18 41.33 28.10 -24.39
C ARG A 18 41.18 29.44 -25.12
N LEU A 19 40.13 30.21 -24.80
CA LEU A 19 40.13 31.66 -24.98
C LEU A 19 39.83 32.35 -23.64
N SER A 20 40.42 33.52 -23.45
CA SER A 20 40.47 34.25 -22.18
C SER A 20 39.52 35.45 -22.18
N ALA A 21 39.12 35.89 -20.99
CA ALA A 21 38.44 37.16 -20.80
C ALA A 21 39.36 38.35 -21.10
N ALA A 22 38.75 39.48 -21.46
CA ALA A 22 39.36 40.81 -21.47
C ALA A 22 38.32 41.85 -21.00
N SER A 23 38.80 42.92 -20.35
CA SER A 23 37.98 43.99 -19.78
C SER A 23 38.37 45.34 -20.36
N SER A 24 37.41 46.25 -20.55
CA SER A 24 37.63 47.67 -20.79
C SER A 24 36.44 48.49 -20.28
N ALA A 25 36.62 49.79 -20.02
CA ALA A 25 35.64 50.57 -19.27
C ALA A 25 35.58 52.07 -19.64
N ARG A 26 34.37 52.65 -19.43
CA ARG A 26 34.05 54.11 -19.41
C ARG A 26 34.10 54.85 -20.78
N PRO A 27 33.52 56.07 -20.90
CA PRO A 27 32.84 56.89 -19.87
C PRO A 27 31.38 57.35 -20.18
N ARG A 28 30.76 57.86 -19.10
CA ARG A 28 29.53 58.67 -18.95
C ARG A 28 29.00 59.44 -20.18
N ARG A 29 27.66 59.47 -20.29
CA ARG A 29 26.88 60.72 -20.42
C ARG A 29 25.58 60.60 -19.59
N ALA A 30 24.90 61.72 -19.32
CA ALA A 30 23.80 61.81 -18.35
C ALA A 30 22.48 62.28 -18.95
N SER A 31 21.37 61.92 -18.31
CA SER A 31 20.06 62.58 -18.42
C SER A 31 19.34 62.53 -17.05
N SER A 32 18.37 63.43 -16.87
CA SER A 32 17.78 63.76 -15.56
C SER A 32 16.51 62.98 -15.21
N ARG A 33 16.29 62.75 -13.91
CA ARG A 33 15.00 62.35 -13.35
C ARG A 33 14.20 63.59 -12.91
N PRO A 34 12.96 63.81 -13.38
CA PRO A 34 12.02 64.66 -12.69
C PRO A 34 11.31 63.88 -11.57
N SER A 35 11.19 64.48 -10.39
CA SER A 35 10.39 63.94 -9.28
C SER A 35 9.00 64.59 -9.29
N PHE A 36 7.97 63.83 -9.64
CA PHE A 36 6.58 64.25 -9.48
C PHE A 36 5.93 63.49 -8.32
N SER A 37 5.45 64.22 -7.32
CA SER A 37 4.53 63.69 -6.31
C SER A 37 3.10 63.83 -6.81
N LEU A 38 2.30 62.77 -6.66
CA LEU A 38 0.85 62.81 -6.86
C LEU A 38 0.18 62.05 -5.72
N SER A 39 -0.63 62.77 -4.95
CA SER A 39 -1.50 62.19 -3.94
C SER A 39 -2.69 61.49 -4.61
N ALA A 40 -2.90 60.20 -4.32
CA ALA A 40 -4.05 59.45 -4.79
C ALA A 40 -4.86 58.91 -3.60
N SER A 41 -6.04 59.48 -3.36
CA SER A 41 -6.96 59.00 -2.33
C SER A 41 -7.51 57.62 -2.70
N PRO A 42 -7.64 56.67 -1.74
CA PRO A 42 -8.11 55.32 -2.04
C PRO A 42 -9.61 55.30 -2.37
N ARG A 43 -9.95 55.26 -3.66
CA ARG A 43 -11.32 54.97 -4.12
C ARG A 43 -11.60 53.49 -3.92
N ALA A 44 -12.44 53.15 -2.94
CA ALA A 44 -12.78 51.77 -2.64
C ALA A 44 -13.59 51.11 -3.78
N VAL A 45 -12.95 50.21 -4.54
CA VAL A 45 -13.63 49.39 -5.54
C VAL A 45 -14.27 48.19 -4.83
N ALA A 46 -15.58 48.28 -4.59
CA ALA A 46 -16.35 47.23 -3.92
C ALA A 46 -16.54 46.00 -4.82
N ALA A 47 -15.52 45.12 -4.85
CA ALA A 47 -15.57 43.85 -5.57
C ALA A 47 -16.62 42.91 -4.95
N ARG A 48 -17.86 42.95 -5.48
CA ARG A 48 -18.94 42.00 -5.14
C ARG A 48 -18.55 40.57 -5.54
N ARG A 49 -17.86 39.86 -4.64
CA ARG A 49 -17.80 38.39 -4.66
C ARG A 49 -19.23 37.87 -4.52
N ARG A 50 -19.82 37.37 -5.62
CA ARG A 50 -20.97 36.46 -5.52
C ARG A 50 -20.47 35.19 -4.83
N ALA A 51 -20.83 35.00 -3.57
CA ALA A 51 -20.68 33.70 -2.93
C ALA A 51 -21.57 32.70 -3.68
N ALA A 52 -20.98 31.64 -4.22
CA ALA A 52 -21.76 30.46 -4.57
C ALA A 52 -22.37 29.88 -3.28
N PRO A 53 -23.60 29.37 -3.30
CA PRO A 53 -24.17 28.71 -2.12
C PRO A 53 -23.33 27.47 -1.83
N ALA A 54 -22.66 27.46 -0.68
CA ALA A 54 -22.00 26.26 -0.19
C ALA A 54 -23.09 25.24 0.19
N VAL A 55 -23.39 24.32 -0.73
CA VAL A 55 -24.28 23.20 -0.47
C VAL A 55 -23.58 22.28 0.53
N ARG A 56 -23.76 22.57 1.82
CA ARG A 56 -23.57 21.58 2.88
C ARG A 56 -24.61 20.49 2.63
N ALA A 57 -24.18 19.44 1.94
CA ALA A 57 -24.89 18.17 1.96
C ALA A 57 -24.96 17.74 3.42
N ALA A 58 -26.13 17.91 4.03
CA ALA A 58 -26.39 17.35 5.36
C ALA A 58 -26.42 15.83 5.18
N VAL A 59 -25.32 15.16 5.53
CA VAL A 59 -25.26 13.71 5.59
C VAL A 59 -26.25 13.29 6.68
N SER A 60 -27.46 12.95 6.25
CA SER A 60 -28.46 12.36 7.11
C SER A 60 -28.00 10.94 7.42
N VAL A 61 -27.26 10.80 8.52
CA VAL A 61 -26.97 9.50 9.13
C VAL A 61 -28.30 8.90 9.59
N ARG A 62 -29.02 8.28 8.66
CA ARG A 62 -29.91 7.18 9.00
C ARG A 62 -29.03 6.16 9.70
N ALA A 63 -29.36 5.83 10.93
CA ALA A 63 -28.84 4.61 11.54
C ALA A 63 -29.25 3.46 10.60
N GLU A 64 -28.29 2.89 9.87
CA GLU A 64 -28.57 1.79 8.97
C GLU A 64 -28.96 0.56 9.79
N ALA A 65 -29.68 -0.38 9.17
CA ALA A 65 -30.03 -1.61 9.87
C ALA A 65 -28.76 -2.39 10.24
N LYS A 66 -28.70 -2.90 11.48
CA LYS A 66 -27.57 -3.72 11.96
C LYS A 66 -27.45 -5.01 11.14
N LYS A 67 -26.56 -5.01 10.16
CA LYS A 67 -26.27 -6.18 9.31
C LYS A 67 -25.51 -7.28 10.06
N SER A 68 -25.79 -8.52 9.68
CA SER A 68 -24.98 -9.72 9.95
C SER A 68 -23.96 -9.90 8.83
N VAL A 69 -22.67 -9.97 9.16
CA VAL A 69 -21.56 -10.02 8.19
C VAL A 69 -20.70 -11.27 8.41
N LEU A 70 -20.47 -12.03 7.35
CA LEU A 70 -19.47 -13.10 7.32
C LEU A 70 -18.18 -12.59 6.69
N VAL A 71 -17.05 -12.83 7.34
CA VAL A 71 -15.71 -12.59 6.81
C VAL A 71 -15.01 -13.93 6.60
N VAL A 72 -14.86 -14.35 5.34
CA VAL A 72 -14.06 -15.53 4.97
C VAL A 72 -12.61 -15.11 4.85
N ASN A 73 -11.84 -15.34 5.91
CA ASN A 73 -10.50 -14.80 6.11
C ASN A 73 -9.41 -15.83 5.82
N THR A 74 -8.37 -15.44 5.08
CA THR A 74 -7.22 -16.31 4.85
C THR A 74 -6.45 -16.63 6.13
N ASN A 75 -5.87 -17.83 6.21
CA ASN A 75 -5.09 -18.29 7.36
C ASN A 75 -3.59 -17.92 7.28
N SER A 76 -3.15 -17.14 6.29
CA SER A 76 -1.72 -16.85 6.11
C SER A 76 -1.42 -15.58 5.31
N GLY A 77 -0.27 -14.96 5.62
CA GLY A 77 0.22 -13.76 4.97
C GLY A 77 -0.56 -12.50 5.34
N GLY A 78 -0.04 -11.35 4.90
CA GLY A 78 -0.52 -10.04 5.37
C GLY A 78 -2.01 -9.77 5.13
N HIS A 79 -2.64 -10.39 4.12
CA HIS A 79 -4.08 -10.22 3.87
C HIS A 79 -4.94 -10.62 5.08
N ALA A 80 -4.50 -11.57 5.92
CA ALA A 80 -5.22 -11.98 7.12
C ALA A 80 -5.54 -10.81 8.09
N VAL A 81 -4.71 -9.76 8.09
CA VAL A 81 -4.89 -8.57 8.94
C VAL A 81 -6.06 -7.70 8.47
N ILE A 82 -6.40 -7.74 7.17
CA ILE A 82 -7.54 -6.98 6.59
C ILE A 82 -8.86 -7.49 7.20
N GLY A 83 -9.09 -8.80 7.20
CA GLY A 83 -10.28 -9.40 7.79
C GLY A 83 -10.39 -9.18 9.31
N PHE A 84 -9.27 -9.16 10.03
CA PHE A 84 -9.23 -8.84 11.46
C PHE A 84 -9.65 -7.39 11.75
N TYR A 85 -9.08 -6.40 11.07
CA TYR A 85 -9.47 -5.00 11.29
C TYR A 85 -10.86 -4.68 10.74
N PHE A 86 -11.28 -5.28 9.62
CA PHE A 86 -12.63 -5.11 9.10
C PHE A 86 -13.70 -5.66 10.07
N ALA A 87 -13.43 -6.82 10.69
CA ALA A 87 -14.27 -7.33 11.76
C ALA A 87 -14.32 -6.37 12.96
N LYS A 88 -13.19 -5.78 13.38
CA LYS A 88 -13.16 -4.77 14.46
C LYS A 88 -13.96 -3.51 14.12
N GLU A 89 -13.81 -3.00 12.91
CA GLU A 89 -14.50 -1.79 12.44
C GLU A 89 -16.04 -1.99 12.45
N LEU A 90 -16.50 -3.12 11.89
CA LEU A 90 -17.92 -3.48 11.86
C LEU A 90 -18.51 -3.74 13.26
N LEU A 91 -17.75 -4.38 14.16
CA LEU A 91 -18.18 -4.59 15.55
C LEU A 91 -18.26 -3.24 16.30
N ALA A 92 -17.36 -2.29 16.03
CA ALA A 92 -17.42 -0.94 16.59
C ALA A 92 -18.61 -0.12 16.07
N ALA A 93 -18.96 -0.27 14.78
CA ALA A 93 -20.21 0.25 14.21
C ALA A 93 -21.47 -0.50 14.68
N GLY A 94 -21.30 -1.62 15.40
CA GLY A 94 -22.39 -2.35 16.07
C GLY A 94 -23.11 -3.38 15.20
N HIS A 95 -22.49 -3.81 14.10
CA HIS A 95 -22.90 -4.97 13.30
C HIS A 95 -22.65 -6.30 14.05
N ALA A 96 -23.32 -7.37 13.61
CA ALA A 96 -22.97 -8.72 14.03
C ALA A 96 -21.93 -9.29 13.05
N VAL A 97 -20.81 -9.81 13.54
CA VAL A 97 -19.72 -10.33 12.68
C VAL A 97 -19.35 -11.76 13.05
N THR A 98 -19.27 -12.62 12.05
CA THR A 98 -18.62 -13.94 12.12
C THR A 98 -17.39 -13.94 11.23
N VAL A 99 -16.24 -14.38 11.74
CA VAL A 99 -15.01 -14.57 10.95
C VAL A 99 -14.76 -16.08 10.77
N LEU A 100 -14.92 -16.57 9.55
CA LEU A 100 -14.53 -17.92 9.14
C LEU A 100 -13.07 -17.89 8.70
N THR A 101 -12.18 -18.59 9.40
CA THR A 101 -10.76 -18.69 9.04
C THR A 101 -10.44 -20.07 8.47
N VAL A 102 -9.65 -20.13 7.39
CA VAL A 102 -9.36 -21.37 6.66
C VAL A 102 -8.56 -22.38 7.51
N GLY A 103 -9.00 -23.64 7.54
CA GLY A 103 -8.36 -24.72 8.30
C GLY A 103 -8.52 -24.56 9.81
N ASP A 104 -7.71 -25.28 10.60
CA ASP A 104 -8.02 -25.59 11.99
C ASP A 104 -7.56 -24.55 13.03
N GLU A 105 -8.38 -24.35 14.07
CA GLU A 105 -8.10 -23.50 15.24
C GLU A 105 -6.81 -23.91 15.97
N GLY A 106 -6.57 -25.23 16.13
CA GLY A 106 -5.41 -25.76 16.85
C GLY A 106 -4.06 -25.62 16.13
N SER A 107 -4.05 -25.10 14.88
CA SER A 107 -2.84 -25.05 14.05
C SER A 107 -1.83 -23.98 14.50
N ASP A 108 -0.54 -24.20 14.24
CA ASP A 108 0.55 -23.25 14.60
C ASP A 108 0.44 -21.89 13.87
N LYS A 109 -0.42 -21.78 12.86
CA LYS A 109 -0.79 -20.49 12.24
C LYS A 109 -1.56 -19.62 13.23
N MET A 110 -2.49 -20.20 13.98
CA MET A 110 -3.39 -19.44 14.88
C MET A 110 -2.67 -18.88 16.12
N LYS A 111 -1.49 -19.44 16.44
CA LYS A 111 -0.58 -18.94 17.49
C LYS A 111 0.16 -17.65 17.09
N LYS A 112 -0.03 -17.14 15.88
CA LYS A 112 0.62 -15.93 15.35
C LYS A 112 -0.41 -14.81 15.09
N PRO A 113 0.01 -13.54 15.05
CA PRO A 113 -0.87 -12.46 14.62
C PRO A 113 -1.41 -12.66 13.19
N PRO A 114 -2.58 -12.11 12.84
CA PRO A 114 -3.56 -11.50 13.75
C PRO A 114 -4.37 -12.53 14.56
N PHE A 115 -4.29 -13.81 14.23
CA PHE A 115 -5.12 -14.89 14.82
C PHE A 115 -4.96 -14.99 16.34
N SER A 116 -3.74 -14.83 16.85
CA SER A 116 -3.44 -14.80 18.30
C SER A 116 -4.09 -13.62 19.06
N ARG A 117 -4.79 -12.73 18.34
CA ARG A 117 -5.53 -11.58 18.87
C ARG A 117 -7.04 -11.68 18.63
N PHE A 118 -7.54 -12.82 18.15
CA PHE A 118 -8.97 -13.00 17.87
C PHE A 118 -9.85 -12.94 19.13
N SER A 119 -9.25 -13.07 20.32
CA SER A 119 -9.89 -12.72 21.59
C SER A 119 -10.37 -11.26 21.64
N GLU A 120 -9.76 -10.32 20.90
CA GLU A 120 -10.27 -8.95 20.75
C GLU A 120 -11.61 -8.92 20.02
N LEU A 121 -11.83 -9.81 19.03
CA LEU A 121 -13.08 -9.89 18.28
C LEU A 121 -14.20 -10.46 19.14
N THR A 122 -13.94 -11.58 19.84
CA THR A 122 -14.93 -12.23 20.70
C THR A 122 -15.25 -11.40 21.95
N SER A 123 -14.27 -10.69 22.52
CA SER A 123 -14.52 -9.70 23.58
C SER A 123 -15.37 -8.51 23.10
N ALA A 124 -15.34 -8.18 21.81
CA ALA A 124 -16.22 -7.20 21.18
C ALA A 124 -17.57 -7.78 20.71
N GLY A 125 -17.89 -9.03 21.04
CA GLY A 125 -19.15 -9.70 20.69
C GLY A 125 -19.18 -10.38 19.31
N GLY A 126 -18.06 -10.39 18.58
CA GLY A 126 -17.91 -11.14 17.34
C GLY A 126 -17.80 -12.66 17.55
N LYS A 127 -17.97 -13.42 16.48
CA LYS A 127 -17.77 -14.88 16.44
C LYS A 127 -16.56 -15.21 15.57
N THR A 128 -15.84 -16.26 15.94
CA THR A 128 -14.73 -16.82 15.16
C THR A 128 -14.95 -18.32 14.98
N VAL A 129 -14.88 -18.79 13.74
CA VAL A 129 -15.06 -20.19 13.35
C VAL A 129 -13.98 -20.61 12.37
N TRP A 130 -13.78 -21.92 12.25
CA TRP A 130 -12.68 -22.54 11.51
C TRP A 130 -13.21 -23.65 10.61
N GLY A 131 -12.68 -23.78 9.39
CA GLY A 131 -13.19 -24.74 8.41
C GLY A 131 -12.68 -24.51 6.99
N ASP A 132 -13.33 -25.16 6.01
CA ASP A 132 -13.02 -25.02 4.59
C ASP A 132 -14.01 -24.05 3.91
N PRO A 133 -13.55 -22.99 3.21
CA PRO A 133 -14.40 -22.15 2.34
C PRO A 133 -15.16 -22.92 1.26
N ALA A 134 -14.75 -24.15 0.91
CA ALA A 134 -15.52 -25.03 0.03
C ALA A 134 -16.84 -25.51 0.66
N ASP A 135 -16.94 -25.56 1.99
CA ASP A 135 -18.16 -25.89 2.76
C ASP A 135 -18.40 -24.86 3.88
N VAL A 136 -18.74 -23.65 3.46
CA VAL A 136 -19.12 -22.55 4.39
C VAL A 136 -20.29 -22.97 5.28
N ALA A 137 -21.22 -23.77 4.77
CA ALA A 137 -22.41 -24.21 5.50
C ALA A 137 -22.07 -25.09 6.71
N ALA A 138 -21.11 -26.02 6.58
CA ALA A 138 -20.62 -26.80 7.72
C ALA A 138 -19.92 -25.91 8.77
N ALA A 139 -19.21 -24.85 8.33
CA ALA A 139 -18.43 -24.00 9.23
C ALA A 139 -19.25 -22.91 9.95
N VAL A 140 -20.36 -22.42 9.37
CA VAL A 140 -21.24 -21.39 9.98
C VAL A 140 -22.57 -21.94 10.49
N GLY A 141 -22.93 -23.17 10.10
CA GLY A 141 -24.21 -23.79 10.42
C GLY A 141 -25.41 -23.02 9.85
N GLY A 142 -26.53 -23.03 10.58
CA GLY A 142 -27.76 -22.31 10.20
C GLY A 142 -27.72 -20.79 10.39
N ALA A 143 -26.55 -20.15 10.34
CA ALA A 143 -26.41 -18.70 10.49
C ALA A 143 -26.69 -17.97 9.15
N SER A 144 -27.48 -16.90 9.20
CA SER A 144 -27.76 -16.02 8.06
C SER A 144 -26.94 -14.73 8.10
N PHE A 145 -26.66 -14.19 6.92
CA PHE A 145 -25.80 -13.03 6.71
C PHE A 145 -26.37 -12.12 5.62
N ASP A 146 -26.36 -10.81 5.87
CA ASP A 146 -26.73 -9.80 4.88
C ASP A 146 -25.57 -9.52 3.92
N VAL A 147 -24.34 -9.66 4.41
CA VAL A 147 -23.09 -9.37 3.67
C VAL A 147 -22.07 -10.49 3.86
N VAL A 148 -21.35 -10.83 2.79
CA VAL A 148 -20.15 -11.68 2.82
C VAL A 148 -18.95 -10.90 2.30
N LEU A 149 -17.80 -11.00 2.98
CA LEU A 149 -16.49 -10.64 2.44
C LEU A 149 -15.65 -11.90 2.22
N ASP A 150 -15.20 -12.15 0.99
CA ASP A 150 -14.06 -13.06 0.76
C ASP A 150 -12.74 -12.27 0.80
N ASN A 151 -11.89 -12.65 1.76
CA ASN A 151 -10.51 -12.21 1.94
C ASN A 151 -9.55 -13.43 1.95
N ASN A 152 -9.78 -14.38 1.04
CA ASN A 152 -9.02 -15.61 0.96
C ASN A 152 -8.63 -16.04 -0.47
N GLY A 153 -9.61 -16.13 -1.37
CA GLY A 153 -9.38 -16.69 -2.69
C GLY A 153 -8.65 -15.73 -3.65
N LYS A 154 -8.01 -16.30 -4.67
CA LYS A 154 -7.10 -15.59 -5.61
C LYS A 154 -7.44 -15.85 -7.08
N ASP A 155 -8.43 -16.71 -7.29
CA ASP A 155 -8.86 -17.35 -8.52
C ASP A 155 -10.30 -17.84 -8.35
N LEU A 156 -10.94 -18.21 -9.46
CA LEU A 156 -12.34 -18.59 -9.46
C LEU A 156 -12.59 -19.87 -8.66
N ASP A 157 -11.71 -20.86 -8.76
CA ASP A 157 -11.88 -22.17 -8.09
C ASP A 157 -11.93 -22.02 -6.56
N ALA A 158 -11.10 -21.13 -5.98
CA ALA A 158 -11.11 -20.86 -4.54
C ALA A 158 -12.31 -20.02 -4.05
N VAL A 159 -12.85 -19.11 -4.87
CA VAL A 159 -13.91 -18.17 -4.45
C VAL A 159 -15.32 -18.64 -4.83
N LYS A 160 -15.46 -19.43 -5.91
CA LYS A 160 -16.76 -19.87 -6.43
C LYS A 160 -17.63 -20.56 -5.37
N PRO A 161 -17.14 -21.49 -4.51
CA PRO A 161 -17.98 -22.12 -3.49
C PRO A 161 -18.59 -21.11 -2.51
N VAL A 162 -17.82 -20.09 -2.10
CA VAL A 162 -18.26 -19.01 -1.21
C VAL A 162 -19.34 -18.15 -1.88
N VAL A 163 -19.16 -17.83 -3.17
CA VAL A 163 -20.12 -17.06 -3.98
C VAL A 163 -21.42 -17.83 -4.20
N ASP A 164 -21.33 -19.11 -4.56
CA ASP A 164 -22.47 -20.01 -4.76
C ASP A 164 -23.28 -20.20 -3.46
N TRP A 165 -22.59 -20.46 -2.34
CA TRP A 165 -23.19 -20.59 -1.02
C TRP A 165 -23.85 -19.28 -0.58
N ALA A 166 -23.18 -18.13 -0.72
CA ALA A 166 -23.72 -16.83 -0.36
C ALA A 166 -24.99 -16.52 -1.17
N LYS A 167 -24.95 -16.80 -2.48
CA LYS A 167 -26.05 -16.55 -3.40
C LYS A 167 -27.28 -17.43 -3.09
N SER A 168 -27.06 -18.71 -2.80
CA SER A 168 -28.13 -19.65 -2.44
C SER A 168 -28.67 -19.43 -1.01
N SER A 169 -27.84 -18.91 -0.10
CA SER A 169 -28.24 -18.53 1.27
C SER A 169 -28.94 -17.16 1.36
N GLY A 170 -29.15 -16.47 0.24
CA GLY A 170 -29.90 -15.21 0.18
C GLY A 170 -29.13 -13.97 0.62
N VAL A 171 -27.79 -14.01 0.64
CA VAL A 171 -26.93 -12.86 0.99
C VAL A 171 -27.23 -11.68 0.07
N GLY A 172 -27.38 -10.48 0.65
CA GLY A 172 -27.74 -9.27 -0.08
C GLY A 172 -26.57 -8.60 -0.80
N GLN A 173 -25.36 -8.68 -0.22
CA GLN A 173 -24.16 -8.00 -0.73
C GLN A 173 -22.92 -8.90 -0.68
N PHE A 174 -22.13 -8.94 -1.75
CA PHE A 174 -20.86 -9.69 -1.82
C PHE A 174 -19.66 -8.76 -2.00
N LEU A 175 -18.67 -8.85 -1.11
CA LEU A 175 -17.44 -8.09 -1.14
C LEU A 175 -16.25 -9.04 -1.41
N PHE A 176 -15.25 -8.59 -2.17
CA PHE A 176 -14.07 -9.41 -2.50
C PHE A 176 -12.75 -8.63 -2.42
N ILE A 177 -11.76 -9.17 -1.69
CA ILE A 177 -10.38 -8.68 -1.73
C ILE A 177 -9.65 -9.25 -2.96
N SER A 178 -9.65 -8.45 -4.02
CA SER A 178 -8.82 -8.60 -5.21
C SER A 178 -7.36 -8.15 -4.92
N SER A 179 -6.63 -7.67 -5.91
CA SER A 179 -5.30 -7.08 -5.71
C SER A 179 -4.95 -6.08 -6.81
N ALA A 180 -4.45 -4.89 -6.46
CA ALA A 180 -3.88 -3.98 -7.45
C ALA A 180 -2.56 -4.52 -8.06
N GLY A 181 -2.04 -5.66 -7.54
CA GLY A 181 -0.97 -6.43 -8.17
C GLY A 181 -1.27 -6.91 -9.60
N ILE A 182 -2.54 -6.93 -10.00
CA ILE A 182 -3.02 -7.42 -11.31
C ILE A 182 -2.94 -6.38 -12.43
N TYR A 183 -2.80 -5.08 -12.15
CA TYR A 183 -2.63 -4.05 -13.20
C TYR A 183 -1.42 -4.35 -14.10
N LYS A 184 -1.52 -4.06 -15.41
CA LYS A 184 -0.38 -4.02 -16.33
C LYS A 184 0.43 -2.73 -16.05
N PRO A 185 1.72 -2.66 -16.41
CA PRO A 185 2.46 -1.38 -16.37
C PRO A 185 1.72 -0.29 -17.16
N THR A 186 1.78 0.94 -16.67
CA THR A 186 1.25 2.15 -17.32
C THR A 186 2.36 3.19 -17.46
N GLU A 187 2.27 4.01 -18.51
CA GLU A 187 3.11 5.20 -18.71
C GLU A 187 2.58 6.40 -17.89
N GLU A 188 1.34 6.33 -17.40
CA GLU A 188 0.65 7.38 -16.63
C GLU A 188 0.26 6.90 -15.22
N PRO A 189 1.21 6.66 -14.29
CA PRO A 189 0.92 6.31 -12.91
C PRO A 189 0.59 7.57 -12.06
N PRO A 190 -0.28 7.49 -11.03
CA PRO A 190 -0.82 6.32 -10.35
C PRO A 190 -1.87 5.54 -11.14
N HIS A 191 -1.98 4.23 -10.85
CA HIS A 191 -3.11 3.44 -11.33
C HIS A 191 -4.46 3.91 -10.76
N VAL A 192 -5.50 3.80 -11.60
CA VAL A 192 -6.89 4.15 -11.25
C VAL A 192 -7.85 3.00 -11.58
N GLU A 193 -9.03 3.02 -10.97
CA GLU A 193 -10.06 2.02 -11.22
C GLU A 193 -10.59 2.10 -12.66
N GLY A 194 -10.34 1.05 -13.45
CA GLY A 194 -10.60 1.01 -14.89
C GLY A 194 -9.36 0.72 -15.73
N ASP A 195 -8.16 0.90 -15.17
CA ASP A 195 -6.89 0.62 -15.85
C ASP A 195 -6.74 -0.84 -16.31
N ALA A 196 -5.98 -1.03 -17.38
CA ALA A 196 -5.77 -2.32 -18.02
C ALA A 196 -5.14 -3.36 -17.07
N VAL A 197 -5.88 -4.44 -16.80
CA VAL A 197 -5.44 -5.55 -15.94
C VAL A 197 -4.86 -6.71 -16.75
N LYS A 198 -4.16 -7.61 -16.06
CA LYS A 198 -3.76 -8.93 -16.57
C LYS A 198 -4.99 -9.84 -16.57
N GLU A 199 -5.65 -10.01 -17.72
CA GLU A 199 -6.86 -10.85 -17.86
C GLU A 199 -6.69 -12.29 -17.35
N SER A 200 -5.46 -12.82 -17.35
CA SER A 200 -5.10 -14.15 -16.84
C SER A 200 -4.86 -14.21 -15.32
N ALA A 201 -5.00 -13.10 -14.59
CA ALA A 201 -4.92 -13.12 -13.14
C ALA A 201 -6.26 -13.56 -12.54
N GLY A 202 -6.25 -14.60 -11.69
CA GLY A 202 -7.46 -15.23 -11.16
C GLY A 202 -8.49 -14.27 -10.55
N HIS A 203 -8.05 -13.25 -9.81
CA HIS A 203 -8.91 -12.19 -9.27
C HIS A 203 -9.80 -11.51 -10.34
N VAL A 204 -9.37 -11.39 -11.60
CA VAL A 204 -10.18 -10.83 -12.69
C VAL A 204 -11.32 -11.76 -13.09
N GLY A 205 -11.11 -13.08 -13.00
CA GLY A 205 -12.17 -14.09 -13.15
C GLY A 205 -13.18 -14.02 -12.01
N VAL A 206 -12.71 -13.83 -10.78
CA VAL A 206 -13.59 -13.62 -9.61
C VAL A 206 -14.40 -12.33 -9.73
N GLU A 207 -13.76 -11.20 -10.05
CA GLU A 207 -14.42 -9.89 -10.25
C GLU A 207 -15.55 -9.97 -11.30
N LYS A 208 -15.33 -10.72 -12.40
CA LYS A 208 -16.38 -10.97 -13.41
C LYS A 208 -17.49 -11.86 -12.86
N TYR A 209 -17.14 -12.96 -12.16
CA TYR A 209 -18.14 -13.90 -11.65
C TYR A 209 -19.05 -13.31 -10.57
N ILE A 210 -18.51 -12.55 -9.60
CA ILE A 210 -19.34 -11.90 -8.57
C ILE A 210 -20.29 -10.87 -9.18
N ALA A 211 -19.91 -10.23 -10.29
CA ALA A 211 -20.75 -9.29 -11.03
C ALA A 211 -21.90 -9.96 -11.80
N GLU A 212 -21.75 -11.24 -12.18
CA GLU A 212 -22.82 -12.06 -12.76
C GLU A 212 -23.79 -12.57 -11.67
N GLN A 213 -23.28 -12.88 -10.47
CA GLN A 213 -24.09 -13.48 -9.40
C GLN A 213 -24.83 -12.46 -8.52
N PHE A 214 -24.28 -11.26 -8.28
CA PHE A 214 -24.82 -10.31 -7.30
C PHE A 214 -25.20 -8.96 -7.91
N GLY A 215 -26.35 -8.40 -7.49
CA GLY A 215 -26.75 -7.04 -7.85
C GLY A 215 -26.07 -5.96 -6.99
N SER A 216 -25.75 -6.27 -5.73
CA SER A 216 -24.85 -5.49 -4.89
C SER A 216 -23.56 -6.28 -4.66
N TRP A 217 -22.51 -5.86 -5.34
CA TRP A 217 -21.16 -6.37 -5.12
C TRP A 217 -20.15 -5.22 -5.14
N ALA A 218 -19.01 -5.42 -4.49
CA ALA A 218 -17.84 -4.56 -4.65
C ALA A 218 -16.54 -5.36 -4.53
N SER A 219 -15.49 -4.91 -5.22
CA SER A 219 -14.16 -5.52 -5.07
C SER A 219 -13.08 -4.49 -4.72
N PHE A 220 -12.18 -4.88 -3.81
CA PHE A 220 -11.15 -4.04 -3.24
C PHE A 220 -9.78 -4.53 -3.70
N ARG A 221 -8.99 -3.64 -4.27
CA ARG A 221 -7.66 -3.94 -4.85
C ARG A 221 -6.55 -3.34 -3.97
N PRO A 222 -6.10 -4.03 -2.90
CA PRO A 222 -4.98 -3.57 -2.07
C PRO A 222 -3.61 -3.73 -2.71
N GLN A 223 -2.62 -3.07 -2.12
CA GLN A 223 -1.18 -3.21 -2.41
C GLN A 223 -0.41 -3.67 -1.17
N TYR A 224 0.58 -2.92 -0.71
CA TYR A 224 1.24 -3.14 0.58
C TYR A 224 0.48 -2.41 1.67
N MET A 225 0.40 -3.04 2.84
CA MET A 225 -0.21 -2.48 4.02
C MET A 225 0.57 -2.86 5.27
N ILE A 226 0.48 -2.00 6.27
CA ILE A 226 1.05 -2.15 7.60
C ILE A 226 -0.07 -2.18 8.64
N GLY A 227 0.26 -2.63 9.84
CA GLY A 227 -0.53 -2.35 11.02
C GLY A 227 -0.28 -3.32 12.15
N SER A 228 -0.71 -2.95 13.35
CA SER A 228 -0.48 -3.75 14.54
C SER A 228 -1.06 -5.17 14.34
N GLY A 229 -0.23 -6.19 14.52
CA GLY A 229 -0.56 -7.59 14.24
C GLY A 229 -0.54 -8.05 12.77
N ASN A 230 0.03 -7.27 11.84
CA ASN A 230 0.47 -7.80 10.54
C ASN A 230 1.53 -8.89 10.75
N ASN A 231 1.52 -9.94 9.94
CA ASN A 231 2.44 -11.09 10.05
C ASN A 231 3.38 -11.26 8.84
N LYS A 232 3.45 -10.25 7.97
CA LYS A 232 4.35 -10.20 6.83
C LYS A 232 5.46 -9.20 7.08
N ASP A 233 6.66 -9.70 7.37
CA ASP A 233 7.90 -8.93 7.47
C ASP A 233 8.08 -8.02 6.24
N CYS A 234 7.92 -6.71 6.45
CA CYS A 234 8.18 -5.67 5.45
C CYS A 234 8.86 -4.48 6.13
N GLU A 235 8.24 -3.93 7.17
CA GLU A 235 8.83 -2.92 8.07
C GLU A 235 10.02 -3.50 8.85
N GLU A 236 9.87 -4.73 9.36
CA GLU A 236 10.89 -5.53 10.05
C GLU A 236 12.20 -5.57 9.28
N TRP A 237 12.14 -5.72 7.95
CA TRP A 237 13.33 -5.79 7.11
C TRP A 237 14.17 -4.51 7.18
N PHE A 238 13.54 -3.34 7.31
CA PHE A 238 14.26 -2.07 7.52
C PHE A 238 14.74 -1.95 8.96
N PHE A 239 13.86 -2.22 9.94
CA PHE A 239 14.19 -2.12 11.36
C PHE A 239 15.39 -3.02 11.73
N ASP A 240 15.44 -4.26 11.22
CA ASP A 240 16.51 -5.22 11.50
C ASP A 240 17.91 -4.69 11.12
N ARG A 241 17.99 -3.84 10.09
CA ARG A 241 19.23 -3.21 9.62
C ARG A 241 19.53 -1.94 10.42
N ILE A 242 18.51 -1.09 10.57
CA ILE A 242 18.60 0.21 11.24
C ILE A 242 19.02 0.07 12.70
N VAL A 243 18.38 -0.80 13.49
CA VAL A 243 18.72 -0.97 14.93
C VAL A 243 20.08 -1.58 15.17
N ARG A 244 20.68 -2.21 14.14
CA ARG A 244 22.02 -2.80 14.16
C ARG A 244 23.07 -1.88 13.50
N GLY A 245 22.71 -0.64 13.18
CA GLY A 245 23.60 0.34 12.54
C GLY A 245 24.06 -0.04 11.13
N ARG A 246 23.36 -0.98 10.46
CA ARG A 246 23.77 -1.52 9.15
C ARG A 246 23.22 -0.67 8.00
N PRO A 247 23.97 -0.49 6.89
CA PRO A 247 23.45 0.19 5.72
C PRO A 247 22.29 -0.60 5.11
N VAL A 248 21.30 0.11 4.58
CA VAL A 248 20.11 -0.48 3.95
C VAL A 248 20.33 -0.61 2.45
N PRO A 249 20.45 -1.83 1.88
CA PRO A 249 20.66 -2.01 0.45
C PRO A 249 19.35 -1.84 -0.32
N ILE A 250 19.20 -0.76 -1.09
CA ILE A 250 18.01 -0.48 -1.89
C ILE A 250 18.33 -0.69 -3.39
N PRO A 251 17.55 -1.54 -4.10
CA PRO A 251 17.81 -1.81 -5.51
C PRO A 251 17.47 -0.61 -6.40
N GLY A 252 18.24 -0.41 -7.47
CA GLY A 252 18.07 0.75 -8.35
C GLY A 252 18.48 2.05 -7.66
N ASN A 253 17.74 3.14 -7.93
CA ASN A 253 17.98 4.47 -7.38
C ASN A 253 17.06 4.84 -6.20
N GLY A 254 16.28 3.89 -5.68
CA GLY A 254 15.37 4.09 -4.54
C GLY A 254 14.17 5.01 -4.76
N MET A 255 14.03 5.63 -5.94
CA MET A 255 12.97 6.60 -6.26
C MET A 255 11.67 5.97 -6.79
N GLN A 256 11.62 4.64 -6.88
CA GLN A 256 10.42 3.87 -7.22
C GLN A 256 9.34 4.14 -6.16
N LEU A 257 8.13 4.47 -6.61
CA LEU A 257 6.99 4.82 -5.73
C LEU A 257 6.08 3.61 -5.47
N THR A 258 5.63 3.44 -4.23
CA THR A 258 4.62 2.44 -3.87
C THR A 258 3.64 2.93 -2.79
N ASN A 259 2.38 2.47 -2.79
CA ASN A 259 1.48 2.70 -1.66
C ASN A 259 1.87 1.79 -0.49
N ILE A 260 1.81 2.36 0.71
CA ILE A 260 1.87 1.60 1.97
C ILE A 260 0.77 2.18 2.86
N ALA A 261 -0.34 1.46 2.99
CA ALA A 261 -1.50 1.89 3.76
C ALA A 261 -1.49 1.29 5.17
N HIS A 262 -1.98 2.02 6.18
CA HIS A 262 -2.32 1.36 7.44
C HIS A 262 -3.65 0.62 7.28
N VAL A 263 -3.75 -0.62 7.78
CA VAL A 263 -4.93 -1.47 7.59
C VAL A 263 -6.23 -0.87 8.12
N ARG A 264 -6.18 -0.03 9.19
CA ARG A 264 -7.32 0.80 9.66
C ARG A 264 -8.03 1.50 8.50
N ASP A 265 -7.27 2.19 7.65
CA ASP A 265 -7.79 2.95 6.51
C ASP A 265 -8.35 2.07 5.39
N LEU A 266 -7.83 0.85 5.23
CA LEU A 266 -8.39 -0.13 4.28
C LEU A 266 -9.71 -0.72 4.80
N SER A 267 -9.76 -1.03 6.09
CA SER A 267 -10.97 -1.54 6.75
C SER A 267 -12.09 -0.50 6.79
N SER A 268 -11.79 0.80 6.92
CA SER A 268 -12.81 1.86 6.84
C SER A 268 -13.37 2.05 5.42
N MET A 269 -12.58 1.84 4.34
CA MET A 269 -13.13 1.77 2.98
C MET A 269 -14.14 0.63 2.82
N LEU A 270 -13.83 -0.55 3.38
CA LEU A 270 -14.73 -1.70 3.32
C LEU A 270 -15.98 -1.48 4.20
N ALA A 271 -15.84 -0.87 5.38
CA ALA A 271 -16.97 -0.53 6.25
C ALA A 271 -17.93 0.45 5.55
N LEU A 272 -17.43 1.52 4.93
CA LEU A 272 -18.27 2.44 4.15
C LEU A 272 -19.00 1.74 2.98
N ALA A 273 -18.42 0.70 2.39
CA ALA A 273 -19.08 -0.09 1.36
C ALA A 273 -20.19 -1.00 1.92
N VAL A 274 -20.06 -1.48 3.17
CA VAL A 274 -21.15 -2.13 3.91
C VAL A 274 -22.24 -1.12 4.25
N GLU A 275 -21.89 0.08 4.75
CA GLU A 275 -22.83 1.13 5.18
C GLU A 275 -23.52 1.88 4.03
N SER A 276 -22.91 1.88 2.83
CA SER A 276 -23.44 2.51 1.62
C SER A 276 -23.55 1.52 0.45
N PRO A 277 -24.32 0.43 0.58
CA PRO A 277 -24.32 -0.69 -0.37
C PRO A 277 -24.83 -0.29 -1.76
N GLY A 278 -25.71 0.71 -1.85
CA GLY A 278 -26.19 1.27 -3.12
C GLY A 278 -25.19 2.20 -3.82
N ALA A 279 -24.21 2.75 -3.09
CA ALA A 279 -23.10 3.50 -3.67
C ALA A 279 -21.98 2.55 -4.13
N ALA A 280 -21.70 1.51 -3.33
CA ALA A 280 -20.68 0.51 -3.59
C ALA A 280 -21.06 -0.51 -4.69
N ALA A 281 -22.34 -0.79 -4.91
CA ALA A 281 -22.81 -1.79 -5.86
C ALA A 281 -22.25 -1.60 -7.28
N GLY A 282 -21.67 -2.67 -7.83
CA GLY A 282 -21.17 -2.69 -9.21
C GLY A 282 -19.76 -2.15 -9.37
N ARG A 283 -18.98 -1.99 -8.28
CA ARG A 283 -17.72 -1.22 -8.31
C ARG A 283 -16.48 -1.98 -7.88
N ILE A 284 -15.37 -1.55 -8.46
CA ILE A 284 -14.02 -1.83 -8.02
C ILE A 284 -13.49 -0.58 -7.31
N PHE A 285 -12.70 -0.79 -6.25
CA PHE A 285 -12.06 0.23 -5.44
C PHE A 285 -10.57 -0.09 -5.28
N ASN A 286 -9.67 0.86 -5.54
CA ASN A 286 -8.27 0.74 -5.17
C ASN A 286 -8.13 0.93 -3.65
N CYS A 287 -7.77 -0.15 -2.95
CA CYS A 287 -7.76 -0.18 -1.49
C CYS A 287 -6.36 0.20 -0.96
N VAL A 288 -6.01 1.48 -1.10
CA VAL A 288 -4.64 1.99 -0.97
C VAL A 288 -4.54 3.34 -0.24
N SER A 289 -3.34 3.70 0.19
CA SER A 289 -3.06 4.97 0.86
C SER A 289 -3.22 6.18 -0.06
N ASP A 290 -3.59 7.32 0.52
CA ASP A 290 -3.66 8.63 -0.15
C ASP A 290 -2.32 9.16 -0.69
N ARG A 291 -1.22 8.53 -0.31
CA ARG A 291 0.14 8.91 -0.66
C ARG A 291 0.95 7.67 -0.99
N ALA A 292 1.74 7.75 -2.06
CA ALA A 292 2.85 6.84 -2.29
C ALA A 292 4.09 7.31 -1.52
N VAL A 293 4.98 6.37 -1.21
CA VAL A 293 6.32 6.62 -0.65
C VAL A 293 7.38 6.10 -1.62
N THR A 294 8.55 6.73 -1.68
CA THR A 294 9.70 6.16 -2.37
C THR A 294 10.34 5.04 -1.54
N LEU A 295 11.09 4.13 -2.15
CA LEU A 295 11.83 3.10 -1.41
C LEU A 295 12.82 3.73 -0.42
N ASP A 296 13.50 4.80 -0.86
CA ASP A 296 14.34 5.67 -0.03
C ASP A 296 13.57 6.31 1.13
N GLY A 297 12.35 6.79 0.84
CA GLY A 297 11.46 7.39 1.82
C GLY A 297 11.04 6.39 2.90
N MET A 298 10.74 5.14 2.53
CA MET A 298 10.37 4.09 3.49
C MET A 298 11.52 3.79 4.46
N ALA A 299 12.76 3.64 3.97
CA ALA A 299 13.92 3.46 4.83
C ALA A 299 14.14 4.63 5.79
N ARG A 300 13.96 5.88 5.32
CA ARG A 300 14.09 7.10 6.14
C ARG A 300 12.95 7.26 7.16
N LEU A 301 11.72 6.85 6.83
CA LEU A 301 10.59 6.85 7.76
C LEU A 301 10.73 5.76 8.83
N CYS A 302 11.19 4.56 8.48
CA CYS A 302 11.53 3.52 9.45
C CYS A 302 12.65 3.99 10.39
N ALA A 303 13.66 4.71 9.88
CA ALA A 303 14.74 5.26 10.70
C ALA A 303 14.23 6.33 11.68
N ALA A 304 13.38 7.25 11.20
CA ALA A 304 12.75 8.26 12.04
C ALA A 304 11.83 7.64 13.13
N ALA A 305 11.09 6.58 12.80
CA ALA A 305 10.28 5.84 13.77
C ALA A 305 11.14 5.09 14.81
N ALA A 306 12.31 4.59 14.40
CA ALA A 306 13.30 3.97 15.28
C ALA A 306 14.14 4.96 16.11
N GLY A 307 14.00 6.27 15.89
CA GLY A 307 14.84 7.30 16.53
C GLY A 307 16.30 7.29 16.06
N ALA A 308 16.59 6.71 14.90
CA ALA A 308 17.94 6.39 14.42
C ALA A 308 18.26 7.06 13.07
N ALA A 309 19.56 7.08 12.73
CA ALA A 309 20.02 7.42 11.39
C ALA A 309 19.98 6.20 10.45
N VAL A 310 20.05 6.43 9.14
CA VAL A 310 20.17 5.36 8.14
C VAL A 310 21.15 5.73 7.03
N GLU A 311 22.14 4.88 6.79
CA GLU A 311 22.87 4.87 5.52
C GLU A 311 22.07 4.05 4.51
N ILE A 312 21.79 4.61 3.34
CA ILE A 312 21.17 3.91 2.21
C ILE A 312 22.26 3.64 1.17
N VAL A 313 22.32 2.41 0.69
CA VAL A 313 23.26 1.99 -0.35
C VAL A 313 22.47 1.51 -1.56
N HIS A 314 22.57 2.27 -2.65
CA HIS A 314 21.99 1.91 -3.95
C HIS A 314 22.84 0.87 -4.67
N TYR A 315 22.20 -0.09 -5.32
CA TYR A 315 22.88 -1.15 -6.09
C TYR A 315 22.08 -1.58 -7.32
N ASP A 316 22.77 -2.04 -8.36
CA ASP A 316 22.15 -2.80 -9.44
C ASP A 316 22.10 -4.30 -9.07
N PRO A 317 20.91 -4.92 -8.97
CA PRO A 317 20.78 -6.35 -8.70
C PRO A 317 21.47 -7.26 -9.75
N ALA A 318 21.56 -6.82 -11.00
CA ALA A 318 22.23 -7.60 -12.05
C ALA A 318 23.75 -7.59 -11.86
N ALA A 319 24.37 -6.42 -11.71
CA ALA A 319 25.81 -6.29 -11.40
C ALA A 319 26.21 -6.97 -10.07
N ALA A 320 25.37 -6.90 -9.03
CA ALA A 320 25.59 -7.60 -7.76
C ALA A 320 25.29 -9.11 -7.82
N GLY A 321 24.71 -9.60 -8.93
CA GLY A 321 24.35 -11.01 -9.12
C GLY A 321 23.35 -11.53 -8.08
N VAL A 322 22.30 -10.76 -7.77
CA VAL A 322 21.27 -11.09 -6.77
C VAL A 322 19.86 -10.95 -7.31
N ASP A 323 18.95 -11.80 -6.82
CA ASP A 323 17.52 -11.66 -7.08
C ASP A 323 16.93 -10.58 -6.17
N ALA A 324 16.58 -9.43 -6.74
CA ALA A 324 15.97 -8.31 -6.01
C ALA A 324 14.71 -8.71 -5.22
N LYS A 325 13.94 -9.72 -5.68
CA LYS A 325 12.73 -10.20 -5.01
C LYS A 325 13.01 -11.01 -3.73
N LYS A 326 14.26 -11.44 -3.55
CA LYS A 326 14.76 -12.12 -2.33
C LYS A 326 15.53 -11.16 -1.44
N ALA A 327 16.21 -10.17 -2.04
CA ALA A 327 16.97 -9.16 -1.31
C ALA A 327 16.08 -8.09 -0.65
N PHE A 328 14.95 -7.72 -1.26
CA PHE A 328 14.17 -6.53 -0.91
C PHE A 328 12.66 -6.80 -0.84
N PRO A 329 11.91 -6.28 0.17
CA PRO A 329 10.51 -6.67 0.44
C PRO A 329 9.46 -6.11 -0.54
N PHE A 330 9.82 -5.10 -1.34
CA PHE A 330 8.92 -4.45 -2.30
C PHE A 330 9.34 -4.68 -3.75
N ARG A 331 8.43 -4.45 -4.71
CA ARG A 331 8.74 -4.49 -6.15
C ARG A 331 9.69 -3.34 -6.51
N ASN A 332 10.80 -3.63 -7.18
CA ASN A 332 11.69 -2.61 -7.76
C ASN A 332 11.11 -2.02 -9.06
N MET A 333 9.98 -1.32 -8.96
CA MET A 333 9.32 -0.56 -10.03
C MET A 333 8.31 0.41 -9.40
N HIS A 334 7.82 1.39 -10.16
CA HIS A 334 6.62 2.12 -9.74
C HIS A 334 5.44 1.14 -9.61
N PHE A 335 4.86 1.07 -8.42
CA PHE A 335 3.76 0.18 -8.08
C PHE A 335 2.86 0.90 -7.07
N TYR A 336 2.10 1.88 -7.57
CA TYR A 336 1.17 2.69 -6.78
C TYR A 336 -0.11 3.03 -7.58
N ALA A 337 -1.16 3.37 -6.84
CA ALA A 337 -2.52 3.64 -7.27
C ALA A 337 -3.14 4.76 -6.40
N GLU A 338 -4.27 5.30 -6.84
CA GLU A 338 -5.10 6.22 -6.04
C GLU A 338 -6.40 5.55 -5.59
N PRO A 339 -6.88 5.80 -4.36
CA PRO A 339 -8.18 5.33 -3.86
C PRO A 339 -9.33 6.24 -4.39
N ARG A 340 -9.34 6.51 -5.70
CA ARG A 340 -10.14 7.59 -6.29
C ARG A 340 -11.64 7.27 -6.21
N ALA A 341 -12.04 6.04 -6.56
CA ALA A 341 -13.44 5.64 -6.43
C ALA A 341 -13.92 5.65 -4.96
N ALA A 342 -13.05 5.31 -4.00
CA ALA A 342 -13.43 5.33 -2.58
C ALA A 342 -13.75 6.77 -2.10
N LYS A 343 -12.93 7.74 -2.51
CA LYS A 343 -13.16 9.18 -2.25
C LYS A 343 -14.43 9.69 -2.91
N GLU A 344 -14.57 9.48 -4.21
CA GLU A 344 -15.63 10.11 -5.02
C GLU A 344 -17.01 9.47 -4.83
N VAL A 345 -17.06 8.17 -4.50
CA VAL A 345 -18.30 7.40 -4.38
C VAL A 345 -18.72 7.15 -2.94
N LEU A 346 -17.78 6.79 -2.06
CA LEU A 346 -18.07 6.47 -0.65
C LEU A 346 -17.84 7.67 0.28
N GLY A 347 -17.31 8.78 -0.22
CA GLY A 347 -16.92 9.93 0.60
C GLY A 347 -15.72 9.65 1.52
N TRP A 348 -14.97 8.58 1.27
CA TRP A 348 -13.89 8.13 2.14
C TRP A 348 -12.74 9.15 2.21
N ALA A 349 -12.09 9.24 3.37
CA ALA A 349 -10.88 10.02 3.57
C ALA A 349 -9.89 9.25 4.47
N SER A 350 -8.60 9.35 4.15
CA SER A 350 -7.53 8.72 4.94
C SER A 350 -7.45 9.33 6.34
N THR A 351 -7.48 8.48 7.36
CA THR A 351 -7.33 8.84 8.78
C THR A 351 -5.92 8.58 9.30
N THR A 352 -5.10 7.86 8.54
CA THR A 352 -3.76 7.39 8.94
C THR A 352 -2.63 8.14 8.23
N ASN A 353 -1.40 7.98 8.72
CA ASN A 353 -0.21 8.68 8.20
C ASN A 353 1.02 7.82 8.45
N LEU A 354 1.59 7.24 7.39
CA LEU A 354 2.72 6.31 7.41
C LEU A 354 3.88 6.71 8.34
N ALA A 355 4.19 8.01 8.46
CA ALA A 355 5.25 8.52 9.34
C ALA A 355 4.94 8.39 10.85
N GLU A 356 3.66 8.37 11.22
CA GLU A 356 3.18 8.14 12.59
C GLU A 356 2.87 6.66 12.82
N ASP A 357 2.20 5.99 11.87
CA ASP A 357 1.88 4.55 11.97
C ASP A 357 3.13 3.66 12.07
N LEU A 358 4.25 4.06 11.47
CA LEU A 358 5.52 3.34 11.62
C LEU A 358 6.08 3.38 13.05
N LYS A 359 5.64 4.32 13.91
CA LYS A 359 6.00 4.35 15.34
C LYS A 359 5.27 3.26 16.13
N GLU A 360 4.00 2.99 15.80
CA GLU A 360 3.23 1.86 16.33
C GLU A 360 3.91 0.53 15.96
N ARG A 361 4.32 0.40 14.69
CA ARG A 361 5.05 -0.79 14.19
C ARG A 361 6.46 -0.94 14.79
N TYR A 362 7.18 0.16 14.99
CA TYR A 362 8.48 0.12 15.66
C TYR A 362 8.35 -0.25 17.15
N ALA A 363 7.31 0.22 17.85
CA ALA A 363 7.05 -0.14 19.24
C ALA A 363 6.78 -1.65 19.39
N GLU A 364 6.01 -2.27 18.49
CA GLU A 364 5.85 -3.72 18.43
C GLU A 364 7.17 -4.45 18.11
N TYR A 365 7.94 -3.96 17.15
CA TYR A 365 9.24 -4.53 16.78
C TYR A 365 10.20 -4.55 17.98
N ALA A 366 10.35 -3.41 18.67
CA ALA A 366 11.19 -3.28 19.86
C ALA A 366 10.70 -4.17 21.01
N GLY A 367 9.39 -4.13 21.31
CA GLY A 367 8.76 -4.95 22.35
C GLY A 367 8.89 -6.47 22.13
N SER A 368 9.11 -6.92 20.88
CA SER A 368 9.34 -8.33 20.56
C SER A 368 10.75 -8.85 20.88
N GLY A 369 11.68 -7.97 21.26
CA GLY A 369 13.11 -8.29 21.41
C GLY A 369 13.73 -8.84 20.13
N ARG A 370 13.27 -8.39 18.95
CA ARG A 370 13.81 -8.80 17.64
C ARG A 370 15.11 -8.07 17.29
N GLY A 371 15.29 -6.84 17.78
CA GLY A 371 16.53 -6.09 17.61
C GLY A 371 17.74 -6.77 18.25
N ASP A 372 17.56 -7.38 19.41
CA ASP A 372 18.64 -7.95 20.24
C ASP A 372 19.05 -9.37 19.81
N LYS A 373 18.24 -10.03 18.97
CA LYS A 373 18.51 -11.41 18.51
C LYS A 373 19.62 -11.43 17.47
N ALA A 374 20.50 -12.43 17.56
CA ALA A 374 21.49 -12.70 16.52
C ALA A 374 20.80 -13.03 15.18
N MET A 375 21.32 -12.44 14.10
CA MET A 375 20.77 -12.54 12.73
C MET A 375 21.92 -12.42 11.73
N THR A 376 21.91 -13.22 10.67
CA THR A 376 22.88 -13.08 9.56
C THR A 376 22.33 -12.16 8.47
N PHE A 377 23.23 -11.51 7.74
CA PHE A 377 22.90 -10.54 6.69
C PHE A 377 23.62 -10.86 5.38
N ASP A 378 23.92 -12.14 5.14
CA ASP A 378 24.82 -12.65 4.09
C ASP A 378 24.51 -12.12 2.67
N LEU A 379 23.22 -11.89 2.38
CA LEU A 379 22.76 -11.31 1.11
C LEU A 379 23.03 -9.80 1.01
N ASP A 380 22.90 -9.06 2.12
CA ASP A 380 23.29 -7.65 2.20
C ASP A 380 24.81 -7.54 2.12
N ASP A 381 25.56 -8.36 2.86
CA ASP A 381 27.02 -8.32 2.87
C ASP A 381 27.60 -8.59 1.47
N LYS A 382 26.98 -9.51 0.71
CA LYS A 382 27.27 -9.69 -0.72
C LYS A 382 26.97 -8.44 -1.55
N ILE A 383 25.83 -7.77 -1.32
CA ILE A 383 25.46 -6.56 -2.06
C ILE A 383 26.43 -5.40 -1.75
N LEU A 384 26.74 -5.18 -0.47
CA LEU A 384 27.67 -4.14 -0.02
C LEU A 384 29.07 -4.37 -0.62
N ALA A 385 29.58 -5.61 -0.56
CA ALA A 385 30.85 -5.97 -1.18
C ALA A 385 30.86 -5.72 -2.69
N ALA A 386 29.78 -6.02 -3.40
CA ALA A 386 29.66 -5.79 -4.85
C ALA A 386 29.68 -4.30 -5.25
N VAL A 387 29.35 -3.38 -4.34
CA VAL A 387 29.44 -1.92 -4.55
C VAL A 387 30.60 -1.26 -3.81
N GLY A 388 31.57 -2.05 -3.32
CA GLY A 388 32.76 -1.53 -2.63
C GLY A 388 32.49 -0.92 -1.25
N LYS A 389 31.34 -1.23 -0.64
CA LYS A 389 30.98 -0.84 0.72
C LYS A 389 31.36 -1.95 1.70
N ALA A 390 31.95 -1.56 2.84
CA ALA A 390 32.10 -2.49 3.95
C ALA A 390 30.73 -2.78 4.58
N PRO A 391 30.49 -4.00 5.09
CA PRO A 391 29.54 -4.21 6.17
C PRO A 391 29.81 -3.21 7.30
N ALA A 392 28.77 -2.64 7.92
CA ALA A 392 28.98 -1.91 9.15
C ALA A 392 29.61 -2.85 10.19
N GLY A 393 30.75 -2.44 10.74
CA GLY A 393 31.48 -3.22 11.73
C GLY A 393 30.59 -3.47 12.95
N VAL A 394 30.53 -4.72 13.39
CA VAL A 394 29.87 -5.06 14.65
C VAL A 394 30.58 -4.32 15.78
N SER A 395 29.89 -3.36 16.40
CA SER A 395 30.29 -2.82 17.69
C SER A 395 30.11 -3.91 18.74
N VAL A 396 31.23 -4.48 19.18
CA VAL A 396 31.33 -5.45 20.27
C VAL A 396 31.22 -4.73 21.62
#